data_AF-A0AAD6C1A9-F1
#
_entry.id   AF-A0AAD6C1A9-F1
#
_cell.length_a   1.000
_cell.length_b   1.000
_cell.length_c   1.000
_cell.angle_alpha   90.00
_cell.angle_beta   90.00
_cell.angle_gamma   90.00
#
_symmetry.space_group_name_H-M   'P 1'
#
loop_
_entity.id
_entity.type
_entity.pdbx_description
1 polymer ?
#
loop_
_entity_poly.entity_id
_entity_poly.type
_entity_poly.pdbx_seq_one_letter_code
_entity_poly.pdbx_strand_id
1 'polypeptide(L)'
;MTLIHIVLFRFKPEVTQEHRDAFLREVKTLKNLPSVKEGRLIVGSPSLTDPIALSKKFEFALVSYHENIAALEEYEASEEHHRVTSTYMFPFDEDLCRFDFDVDPEDEYIALEFGNPGFFGEIWLTNLE
;
A
#
# COMPACT_ATOMS: atom_id res chain seq x y z
N MET A 1 -10.27 14.49 -0.78
CA MET A 1 -9.08 14.53 0.10
C MET A 1 -8.46 13.15 0.05
N THR A 2 -7.18 13.01 0.31
CA THR A 2 -6.51 11.71 0.22
C THR A 2 -5.74 11.46 1.50
N LEU A 3 -6.01 10.32 2.13
CA LEU A 3 -5.20 9.79 3.22
C LEU A 3 -4.29 8.70 2.66
N ILE A 4 -3.00 8.76 3.00
CA ILE A 4 -2.02 7.74 2.66
C ILE A 4 -1.75 6.89 3.89
N HIS A 5 -1.94 5.58 3.74
CA HIS A 5 -1.61 4.57 4.73
C HIS A 5 -0.34 3.85 4.32
N ILE A 6 0.71 3.94 5.14
CA ILE A 6 1.99 3.27 4.91
C ILE A 6 2.20 2.20 5.96
N VAL A 7 2.59 1.00 5.52
CA VAL A 7 2.99 -0.10 6.39
C VAL A 7 4.37 -0.59 5.97
N LEU A 8 5.33 -0.53 6.89
CA LEU A 8 6.63 -1.15 6.77
C LEU A 8 6.66 -2.38 7.69
N PHE A 9 7.12 -3.52 7.20
CA PHE A 9 7.12 -4.72 8.04
C PHE A 9 8.30 -5.65 7.71
N ARG A 10 8.59 -6.51 8.69
CA ARG A 10 9.61 -7.54 8.61
C ARG A 10 9.05 -8.84 9.14
N PHE A 11 9.24 -9.93 8.43
CA PHE A 11 8.89 -11.27 8.91
C PHE A 11 9.98 -11.81 9.84
N LYS A 12 9.59 -12.67 10.79
CA LYS A 12 10.53 -13.47 11.56
C LYS A 12 11.45 -14.28 10.62
N PRO A 13 12.72 -14.50 10.99
CA PRO A 13 13.69 -15.14 10.11
C PRO A 13 13.31 -16.58 9.69
N GLU A 14 12.53 -17.29 10.49
CA GLU A 14 12.04 -18.65 10.22
C GLU A 14 10.89 -18.73 9.19
N VAL A 15 10.31 -17.59 8.79
CA VAL A 15 9.18 -17.56 7.84
C VAL A 15 9.67 -17.92 6.44
N THR A 16 9.08 -18.98 5.87
CA THR A 16 9.49 -19.50 4.56
C THR A 16 9.15 -18.55 3.42
N GLN A 17 9.87 -18.66 2.31
CA GLN A 17 9.63 -17.84 1.12
C GLN A 17 8.21 -18.05 0.58
N GLU A 18 7.69 -19.28 0.61
CA GLU A 18 6.34 -19.60 0.15
C GLU A 18 5.27 -18.86 0.95
N HIS A 19 5.46 -18.70 2.27
CA HIS A 19 4.56 -17.94 3.12
C HIS A 19 4.63 -16.45 2.81
N ARG A 20 5.84 -15.91 2.61
CA ARG A 20 6.05 -14.51 2.20
C ARG A 20 5.36 -14.22 0.87
N ASP A 21 5.54 -15.09 -0.12
CA ASP A 21 4.91 -14.97 -1.44
C ASP A 21 3.39 -15.09 -1.38
N ALA A 22 2.87 -15.95 -0.48
CA ALA A 22 1.44 -16.04 -0.22
C ALA A 22 0.89 -14.74 0.38
N PHE A 23 1.54 -14.19 1.40
CA PHE A 23 1.17 -12.88 1.96
C PHE A 23 1.12 -11.80 0.88
N LEU A 24 2.19 -11.66 0.09
CA LEU A 24 2.29 -10.63 -0.95
C LEU A 24 1.21 -10.77 -2.03
N ARG A 25 0.80 -12.00 -2.36
CA ARG A 25 -0.29 -12.24 -3.31
C ARG A 25 -1.64 -11.87 -2.70
N GLU A 26 -1.91 -12.31 -1.47
CA GLU A 26 -3.20 -12.08 -0.81
C GLU A 26 -3.41 -10.61 -0.47
N VAL A 27 -2.39 -9.91 0.04
CA VAL A 27 -2.50 -8.50 0.40
C VAL A 27 -2.71 -7.59 -0.82
N LYS A 28 -2.19 -7.97 -2.00
CA LYS A 28 -2.48 -7.28 -3.27
C LYS A 28 -3.95 -7.34 -3.66
N THR A 29 -4.73 -8.32 -3.17
CA THR A 29 -6.16 -8.42 -3.48
C THR A 29 -7.00 -7.38 -2.75
N LEU A 30 -6.49 -6.84 -1.63
CA LEU A 30 -7.19 -5.83 -0.82
C LEU A 30 -7.40 -4.52 -1.57
N LYS A 31 -6.67 -4.28 -2.66
CA LYS A 31 -6.91 -3.15 -3.55
C LYS A 31 -8.30 -3.14 -4.19
N ASN A 32 -9.00 -4.27 -4.18
CA ASN A 32 -10.35 -4.37 -4.74
C ASN A 32 -11.43 -3.92 -3.74
N LEU A 33 -11.06 -3.61 -2.49
CA LEU A 33 -12.00 -3.09 -1.50
C LEU A 33 -12.44 -1.66 -1.87
N PRO A 34 -13.74 -1.33 -1.78
CA PRO A 34 -14.24 0.01 -2.11
C PRO A 34 -13.61 1.13 -1.28
N SER A 35 -13.20 0.82 -0.05
CA SER A 35 -12.52 1.74 0.85
C SER A 35 -11.08 2.08 0.44
N VAL A 36 -10.50 1.32 -0.49
CA VAL A 36 -9.23 1.67 -1.15
C VAL A 36 -9.54 2.58 -2.33
N LYS A 37 -9.17 3.85 -2.20
CA LYS A 37 -9.42 4.91 -3.16
C LYS A 37 -8.91 4.49 -4.54
N GLU A 38 -9.84 4.30 -5.48
CA GLU A 38 -9.56 3.94 -6.88
C GLU A 38 -8.67 2.69 -7.04
N GLY A 39 -8.72 1.77 -6.07
CA GLY A 39 -7.89 0.56 -6.05
C GLY A 39 -6.38 0.79 -5.95
N ARG A 40 -5.99 1.95 -5.42
CA ARG A 40 -4.59 2.32 -5.23
C ARG A 40 -4.05 1.71 -3.95
N LEU A 41 -3.57 0.49 -4.09
CA LEU A 41 -2.73 -0.18 -3.10
C LEU A 41 -1.53 -0.79 -3.82
N ILE A 42 -0.35 -0.43 -3.36
CA ILE A 42 0.95 -0.86 -3.89
C ILE A 42 1.63 -1.70 -2.82
N VAL A 43 2.15 -2.85 -3.25
CA VAL A 43 2.97 -3.72 -2.42
C VAL A 43 4.36 -3.74 -3.02
N GLY A 44 5.32 -3.20 -2.29
CA GLY A 44 6.71 -3.11 -2.70
C GLY A 44 7.37 -4.48 -2.84
N SER A 45 8.47 -4.51 -3.59
CA SER A 45 9.43 -5.61 -3.51
C SER A 45 10.10 -5.65 -2.14
N PRO A 46 10.92 -6.67 -1.84
CA PRO A 46 11.90 -6.56 -0.78
C PRO A 46 12.72 -5.26 -0.88
N SER A 47 13.10 -4.70 0.26
CA SER A 47 13.90 -3.49 0.38
C SER A 47 15.20 -3.61 -0.42
N LEU A 48 15.47 -2.59 -1.25
CA LEU A 48 16.68 -2.50 -2.05
C LEU A 48 17.83 -1.82 -1.28
N THR A 49 17.59 -1.36 -0.06
CA THR A 49 18.56 -0.63 0.74
C THR A 49 19.66 -1.56 1.25
N ASP A 50 20.92 -1.19 0.98
CA ASP A 50 22.12 -1.89 1.46
C ASP A 50 23.09 -0.89 2.12
N PRO A 51 23.46 -1.05 3.41
CA PRO A 51 23.02 -2.10 4.31
C PRO A 51 21.58 -1.90 4.79
N ILE A 52 20.85 -3.01 4.93
CA ILE A 52 19.43 -3.04 5.34
C ILE A 52 19.16 -2.36 6.70
N ALA A 53 20.19 -2.17 7.52
CA ALA A 53 20.13 -1.42 8.77
C ALA A 53 19.67 0.04 8.58
N LEU A 54 19.92 0.65 7.42
CA LEU A 54 19.46 2.01 7.10
C LEU A 54 17.93 2.10 6.95
N SER A 55 17.28 1.00 6.56
CA SER A 55 15.81 0.87 6.54
C SER A 55 15.26 0.32 7.85
N LYS A 56 16.00 0.43 8.96
CA LYS A 56 15.66 -0.18 10.25
C LYS A 56 15.34 -1.69 10.15
N LYS A 57 15.95 -2.36 9.18
CA LYS A 57 15.70 -3.78 8.86
C LYS A 57 14.32 -4.11 8.28
N PHE A 58 13.45 -3.13 8.01
CA PHE A 58 12.19 -3.41 7.32
C PHE A 58 12.45 -4.00 5.94
N GLU A 59 11.80 -5.13 5.67
CA GLU A 59 12.01 -5.90 4.44
C GLU A 59 10.99 -5.51 3.37
N PHE A 60 9.78 -5.11 3.77
CA PHE A 60 8.69 -4.84 2.85
C PHE A 60 7.97 -3.54 3.20
N ALA A 61 7.33 -2.94 2.19
CA ALA A 61 6.50 -1.76 2.32
C ALA A 61 5.17 -1.95 1.56
N LEU A 62 4.07 -1.48 2.14
CA LEU A 62 2.78 -1.31 1.47
C LEU A 62 2.37 0.15 1.57
N VAL A 63 1.73 0.65 0.52
CA VAL A 63 1.14 1.98 0.49
C VAL A 63 -0.26 1.85 -0.08
N SER A 64 -1.28 2.25 0.68
CA SER A 64 -2.66 2.35 0.20
C SER A 64 -3.20 3.76 0.39
N TYR A 65 -4.20 4.09 -0.43
CA TYR A 65 -4.82 5.40 -0.43
C TYR A 65 -6.30 5.27 -0.09
N HIS A 66 -6.79 6.20 0.70
CA HIS A 66 -8.15 6.23 1.23
C HIS A 66 -8.71 7.65 1.10
N GLU A 67 -10.04 7.81 1.03
CA GLU A 67 -10.65 9.14 0.91
C GLU A 67 -10.45 9.98 2.19
N ASN A 68 -10.40 9.32 3.34
CA ASN A 68 -10.28 9.92 4.67
C ASN A 68 -10.08 8.81 5.73
N ILE A 69 -10.00 9.21 7.00
CA ILE A 69 -9.85 8.29 8.13
C ILE A 69 -10.98 7.26 8.25
N ALA A 70 -12.23 7.62 7.96
CA ALA A 70 -13.36 6.69 8.06
C ALA A 70 -13.28 5.58 6.99
N ALA A 71 -12.80 5.91 5.79
CA ALA A 71 -12.52 4.91 4.76
C ALA A 71 -11.35 3.99 5.19
N LEU A 72 -10.32 4.52 5.86
CA LEU A 72 -9.27 3.67 6.42
C LEU A 72 -9.84 2.74 7.53
N GLU A 73 -10.66 3.25 8.44
CA GLU A 73 -11.31 2.42 9.46
C GLU A 73 -12.17 1.30 8.85
N GLU A 74 -12.93 1.59 7.79
CA GLU A 74 -13.69 0.59 7.05
C GLU A 74 -12.77 -0.46 6.40
N TYR A 75 -11.66 -0.03 5.81
CA TYR A 75 -10.64 -0.93 5.27
C TYR A 75 -10.11 -1.88 6.35
N GLU A 76 -9.74 -1.34 7.51
CA GLU A 76 -9.16 -2.11 8.61
C GLU A 76 -10.14 -3.09 9.25
N ALA A 77 -11.42 -2.70 9.31
CA ALA A 77 -12.52 -3.50 9.86
C ALA A 77 -13.06 -4.56 8.88
N SER A 78 -12.69 -4.52 7.60
CA SER A 78 -13.17 -5.48 6.60
C SER A 78 -12.73 -6.91 6.91
N GLU A 79 -13.59 -7.88 6.62
CA GLU A 79 -13.29 -9.30 6.84
C GLU A 79 -12.11 -9.75 5.96
N GLU A 80 -11.98 -9.19 4.75
CA GLU A 80 -10.88 -9.46 3.83
C GLU A 80 -9.54 -8.99 4.40
N HIS A 81 -9.48 -7.75 4.89
CA HIS A 81 -8.27 -7.23 5.53
C HIS A 81 -7.92 -8.06 6.77
N HIS A 82 -8.90 -8.32 7.64
CA HIS A 82 -8.69 -9.12 8.83
C HIS A 82 -8.18 -10.53 8.51
N ARG A 83 -8.77 -11.20 7.51
CA ARG A 83 -8.33 -12.53 7.06
C ARG A 83 -6.88 -12.50 6.60
N VAL A 84 -6.49 -11.52 5.79
CA VAL A 84 -5.11 -11.42 5.27
C VAL A 84 -4.12 -11.20 6.41
N THR A 85 -4.37 -10.21 7.27
CA THR A 85 -3.42 -9.83 8.33
C THR A 85 -3.32 -10.90 9.43
N SER A 86 -4.44 -11.48 9.86
CA SER A 86 -4.45 -12.55 10.87
C SER A 86 -3.87 -13.88 10.37
N THR A 87 -4.06 -14.23 9.09
CA THR A 87 -3.58 -15.50 8.54
C THR A 87 -2.11 -15.44 8.16
N TYR A 88 -1.67 -14.33 7.57
CA TYR A 88 -0.37 -14.29 6.88
C TYR A 88 0.64 -13.32 7.50
N MET A 89 0.21 -12.33 8.30
CA MET A 89 1.09 -11.27 8.82
C MET A 89 1.34 -11.38 10.32
N PHE A 90 0.34 -11.12 11.16
CA PHE A 90 0.51 -10.95 12.62
C PHE A 90 1.06 -12.16 13.40
N PRO A 91 0.89 -13.42 12.96
CA PRO A 91 1.59 -14.53 13.63
C PRO A 91 3.09 -14.57 13.30
N PHE A 92 3.49 -13.94 12.19
CA PHE A 92 4.77 -14.12 11.51
C PHE A 92 5.62 -12.85 11.47
N ASP A 93 5.11 -11.70 11.92
CA ASP A 93 5.84 -10.44 11.95
C ASP A 93 6.89 -10.42 13.07
N GLU A 94 8.07 -9.89 12.77
CA GLU A 94 9.11 -9.56 13.73
C GLU A 94 9.00 -8.09 14.16
N ASP A 95 8.69 -7.22 13.19
CA ASP A 95 8.52 -5.79 13.41
C ASP A 95 7.54 -5.21 12.39
N LEU A 96 6.79 -4.18 12.80
CA LEU A 96 5.74 -3.53 12.04
C LEU A 96 5.70 -2.04 12.40
N CYS A 97 5.76 -1.18 11.39
CA CYS A 97 5.56 0.24 11.53
C CYS A 97 4.44 0.69 10.60
N ARG A 98 3.41 1.30 11.18
CA ARG A 98 2.31 1.96 10.45
C ARG A 98 2.47 3.47 10.57
N PHE A 99 2.24 4.16 9.47
CA PHE A 99 2.24 5.62 9.44
C PHE A 99 1.19 6.14 8.46
N ASP A 100 0.26 6.94 8.97
CA ASP A 100 -0.87 7.47 8.21
C ASP A 100 -0.82 8.99 8.21
N PHE A 101 -1.11 9.60 7.08
CA PHE A 101 -1.16 11.06 6.95
C PHE A 101 -2.12 11.50 5.86
N ASP A 102 -2.70 12.69 6.04
CA ASP A 102 -3.46 13.36 5.01
C ASP A 102 -2.51 14.04 4.01
N VAL A 103 -2.84 13.95 2.73
CA VAL A 103 -2.16 14.68 1.66
C VAL A 103 -2.56 16.15 1.76
N ASP A 104 -1.57 17.04 1.69
CA ASP A 104 -1.85 18.48 1.64
C ASP A 104 -2.68 18.80 0.38
N PRO A 105 -3.70 19.67 0.46
CA PRO A 105 -4.49 20.07 -0.71
C PRO A 105 -3.66 20.51 -1.92
N GLU A 106 -2.49 21.12 -1.71
CA GLU A 106 -1.59 21.52 -2.81
C GLU A 106 -0.94 20.33 -3.53
N ASP A 107 -0.80 19.18 -2.86
CA ASP A 107 -0.15 17.95 -3.35
C ASP A 107 -1.17 16.88 -3.82
N GLU A 108 -2.47 17.13 -3.72
CA GLU A 108 -3.52 16.16 -4.10
C GLU A 108 -3.40 15.68 -5.55
N TYR A 109 -2.92 16.54 -6.46
CA TYR A 109 -2.69 16.14 -7.85
C TYR A 109 -1.63 15.02 -7.96
N ILE A 110 -0.57 15.07 -7.15
CA ILE A 110 0.46 14.02 -7.08
C ILE A 110 -0.16 12.73 -6.59
N ALA A 111 -1.06 12.82 -5.60
CA ALA A 111 -1.79 11.65 -5.17
C ALA A 111 -2.66 11.14 -6.33
N LEU A 112 -3.51 11.94 -6.97
CA LEU A 112 -4.52 11.49 -7.95
C LEU A 112 -3.95 11.02 -9.30
N GLU A 113 -2.82 11.55 -9.76
CA GLU A 113 -2.33 11.32 -11.14
C GLU A 113 -1.75 9.93 -11.41
N PHE A 114 -1.38 9.14 -10.40
CA PHE A 114 -0.80 7.80 -10.61
C PHE A 114 -1.81 6.71 -11.03
N GLY A 115 -3.10 7.03 -11.18
CA GLY A 115 -4.16 6.05 -11.43
C GLY A 115 -5.02 6.26 -12.69
N ASN A 116 -4.86 7.38 -13.41
CA ASN A 116 -5.75 7.71 -14.54
C ASN A 116 -5.10 7.45 -15.90
N PRO A 117 -5.31 6.29 -16.55
CA PRO A 117 -4.86 6.07 -17.93
C PRO A 117 -5.45 7.07 -18.94
N GLY A 118 -6.50 7.83 -18.57
CA GLY A 118 -7.12 8.85 -19.42
C GLY A 118 -6.38 10.19 -19.47
N PHE A 119 -5.49 10.49 -18.53
CA PHE A 119 -4.86 11.82 -18.47
C PHE A 119 -3.70 12.00 -19.48
N PHE A 120 -3.11 10.90 -19.94
CA PHE A 120 -2.16 10.93 -21.06
C PHE A 120 -2.84 11.17 -22.42
N GLY A 121 -4.17 11.16 -22.52
CA GLY A 121 -4.90 11.31 -23.79
C GLY A 121 -5.14 12.77 -24.24
N GLU A 122 -5.27 13.71 -23.30
CA GLU A 122 -5.68 15.09 -23.65
C GLU A 122 -4.49 16.04 -23.97
N ILE A 123 -3.28 15.73 -23.49
CA ILE A 123 -2.10 16.58 -23.72
C ILE A 123 -1.50 16.37 -25.13
N TRP A 124 -1.75 15.23 -25.78
CA TRP A 124 -1.23 14.95 -27.13
C TRP A 124 -2.16 15.35 -28.28
N LEU A 125 -3.44 15.61 -28.02
CA LEU A 125 -4.42 15.98 -29.06
C LEU A 125 -4.53 17.49 -29.30
N THR A 126 -3.93 18.33 -28.45
CA THR A 126 -3.98 19.81 -28.57
C THR A 126 -2.77 20.42 -29.28
N ASN A 127 -1.80 19.60 -29.73
CA ASN A 127 -0.61 20.06 -30.46
C ASN A 127 -0.50 19.53 -31.90
N LEU A 128 -1.63 19.14 -32.50
CA LEU A 128 -1.73 18.83 -33.92
C LEU A 128 -2.78 19.75 -34.58
N GLU A 129 -2.46 21.04 -34.64
CA GLU A 129 -2.99 21.97 -35.66
C GLU A 129 -1.86 22.34 -36.63
#